data_AF-A0A395K3J2-F1
#
_entry.id   AF-A0A395K3J2-F1
#
_cell.length_a   1.000
_cell.length_b   1.000
_cell.length_c   1.000
_cell.angle_alpha   90.00
_cell.angle_beta   90.00
_cell.angle_gamma   90.00
#
_symmetry.space_group_name_H-M   'P 1'
#
loop_
_entity.id
_entity.type
_entity.pdbx_description
1 polymer ?
#
loop_
_entity_poly.entity_id
_entity_poly.type
_entity_poly.pdbx_seq_one_letter_code
_entity_poly.pdbx_strand_id
1 'polypeptide(L)'
;MALICRTSRTWITREVIEPVENWVNQRRRTCRTRRRWWQRLWCWFTTILVLIIVWVVRNIVVEILNTICVFITWVIGAILLPFAVAYDAIAGNSNVAGWVRDWFIEPTKISFVSKEDDPNKPKSFIYTFICNCDKTTFSVNASNDVEAQKLATNYCKPRC
;
A
#
# COMPACT_ATOMS: atom_id res chain seq x y z
N MET A 1 4.85 -7.91 -6.60
CA MET A 1 4.25 -6.59 -6.88
C MET A 1 5.35 -5.56 -6.74
N ALA A 2 5.48 -4.68 -7.73
CA ALA A 2 6.47 -3.59 -7.70
C ALA A 2 6.24 -2.67 -6.50
N LEU A 3 7.31 -2.05 -6.03
CA LEU A 3 7.28 -1.13 -4.88
C LEU A 3 6.22 -0.04 -5.04
N ILE A 4 6.22 0.60 -6.21
CA ILE A 4 5.41 1.79 -6.52
C ILE A 4 3.91 1.49 -6.58
N CYS A 5 3.58 0.27 -6.96
CA CYS A 5 2.21 -0.21 -7.02
C CYS A 5 1.68 -0.44 -5.62
N ARG A 6 2.54 -0.93 -4.73
CA ARG A 6 2.16 -1.26 -3.37
C ARG A 6 1.88 -0.01 -2.55
N THR A 7 2.76 0.98 -2.63
CA THR A 7 2.58 2.28 -1.97
C THR A 7 1.27 2.95 -2.40
N SER A 8 0.95 2.89 -3.69
CA SER A 8 -0.32 3.43 -4.23
C SER A 8 -1.54 2.71 -3.67
N ARG A 9 -1.52 1.37 -3.62
CA ARG A 9 -2.62 0.57 -3.04
C ARG A 9 -2.82 0.86 -1.56
N THR A 10 -1.73 0.97 -0.80
CA THR A 10 -1.80 1.24 0.64
C THR A 10 -2.30 2.66 0.92
N TRP A 11 -1.92 3.62 0.08
CA TRP A 11 -2.42 4.99 0.19
C TRP A 11 -3.93 5.05 -0.03
N ILE A 12 -4.45 4.40 -1.07
CA ILE A 12 -5.91 4.38 -1.32
C ILE A 12 -6.67 3.68 -0.20
N THR A 13 -6.12 2.58 0.33
CA THR A 13 -6.76 1.86 1.42
C THR A 13 -6.85 2.72 2.68
N ARG A 14 -5.79 3.44 3.04
CA ARG A 14 -5.79 4.29 4.23
C ARG A 14 -6.52 5.61 4.06
N GLU A 15 -6.26 6.32 2.98
CA GLU A 15 -6.74 7.69 2.82
C GLU A 15 -8.21 7.74 2.38
N VAL A 16 -8.73 6.65 1.79
CA VAL A 16 -10.10 6.60 1.28
C VAL A 16 -10.96 5.60 2.04
N ILE A 17 -10.49 4.37 2.30
CA ILE A 17 -11.36 3.33 2.86
C ILE A 17 -11.56 3.51 4.38
N GLU A 18 -10.47 3.64 5.14
CA GLU A 18 -10.53 3.79 6.61
C GLU A 18 -11.32 5.03 7.10
N PRO A 19 -11.10 6.25 6.59
CA PRO A 19 -11.85 7.42 7.04
C PRO A 19 -13.33 7.33 6.66
N VAL A 20 -13.66 6.69 5.54
CA VAL A 20 -15.06 6.52 5.14
C VAL A 20 -15.75 5.47 6.00
N GLU A 21 -15.10 4.36 6.37
CA GLU A 21 -15.66 3.40 7.33
C GLU A 21 -15.92 4.06 8.69
N ASN A 22 -14.97 4.85 9.18
CA ASN A 22 -15.13 5.62 10.42
C ASN A 22 -16.29 6.62 10.32
N TRP A 23 -16.39 7.37 9.22
CA TRP A 23 -17.49 8.28 8.98
C TRP A 23 -18.85 7.56 8.93
N VAL A 24 -18.94 6.43 8.22
CA VAL A 24 -20.17 5.63 8.11
C VAL A 24 -20.61 5.14 9.49
N ASN A 25 -19.68 4.62 10.29
CA ASN A 25 -19.97 4.14 11.65
C ASN A 25 -20.46 5.28 12.57
N GLN A 26 -19.82 6.45 12.48
CA GLN A 26 -20.20 7.63 13.26
C GLN A 26 -21.58 8.15 12.83
N ARG A 27 -21.85 8.23 11.51
CA ARG A 27 -23.13 8.66 10.95
C ARG A 27 -24.27 7.71 11.31
N ARG A 28 -24.01 6.40 11.32
CA ARG A 28 -24.99 5.37 11.71
C ARG A 28 -25.45 5.54 13.16
N ARG A 29 -24.55 5.94 14.06
CA ARG A 29 -24.88 6.28 15.47
C ARG A 29 -25.73 7.55 15.54
N THR A 30 -25.32 8.63 14.87
CA THR A 30 -26.07 9.91 14.86
C THR A 30 -27.48 9.77 14.27
N CYS A 31 -27.65 8.87 13.31
CA CYS A 31 -28.93 8.67 12.63
C CYS A 31 -29.92 7.77 13.37
N ARG A 32 -29.46 6.92 14.29
CA ARG A 32 -30.36 6.21 15.22
C ARG A 32 -31.06 7.17 16.18
N THR A 33 -30.39 8.26 16.58
CA THR A 33 -30.88 9.27 17.53
C THR A 33 -31.88 10.29 16.95
N ARG A 34 -32.14 10.33 15.63
CA ARG A 34 -33.08 11.31 15.04
C ARG A 34 -34.54 10.90 15.23
N ARG A 35 -35.37 11.87 15.65
CA ARG A 35 -36.82 11.71 15.94
C ARG A 35 -37.72 11.65 14.72
N ARG A 36 -37.37 12.32 13.60
CA ARG A 36 -38.24 12.38 12.40
C ARG A 36 -37.98 11.19 11.48
N TRP A 37 -39.04 10.45 11.13
CA TRP A 37 -38.98 9.26 10.28
C TRP A 37 -38.34 9.52 8.89
N TRP A 38 -38.69 10.63 8.23
CA TRP A 38 -38.14 10.97 6.92
C TRP A 38 -36.62 11.26 6.94
N GLN A 39 -36.11 11.83 8.04
CA GLN A 39 -34.66 12.05 8.22
C GLN A 39 -33.89 10.74 8.46
N ARG A 40 -34.57 9.72 9.00
CA ARG A 40 -34.00 8.37 9.18
C ARG A 40 -33.82 7.68 7.82
N LEU A 41 -34.83 7.76 6.96
CA LEU A 41 -34.78 7.25 5.58
C LEU A 41 -33.66 7.89 4.77
N TRP A 42 -33.57 9.22 4.76
CA TRP A 42 -32.50 9.94 4.05
C TRP A 42 -31.11 9.59 4.57
N CYS A 43 -30.96 9.46 5.90
CA CYS A 43 -29.67 9.07 6.44
C CYS A 43 -29.30 7.62 6.10
N TRP A 44 -30.27 6.70 6.14
CA TRP A 44 -30.04 5.32 5.75
C TRP A 44 -29.63 5.21 4.28
N PHE A 45 -30.33 5.93 3.39
CA PHE A 45 -30.01 5.97 1.97
C PHE A 45 -28.59 6.50 1.70
N THR A 46 -28.22 7.63 2.31
CA THR A 46 -26.86 8.19 2.16
C THR A 46 -25.78 7.27 2.69
N THR A 47 -26.01 6.58 3.83
CA THR A 47 -25.03 5.60 4.33
C THR A 47 -24.85 4.41 3.40
N ILE A 48 -25.93 3.90 2.78
CA ILE A 48 -25.83 2.81 1.81
C ILE A 48 -25.09 3.25 0.56
N LEU A 49 -25.40 4.44 0.05
CA LEU A 49 -24.76 4.97 -1.17
C LEU A 49 -23.24 5.10 -0.96
N VAL A 50 -22.81 5.66 0.18
CA VAL A 50 -21.39 5.74 0.52
C VAL A 50 -20.76 4.35 0.67
N LEU A 51 -21.46 3.39 1.27
CA LEU A 51 -20.97 2.02 1.44
C LEU A 51 -20.80 1.32 0.09
N ILE A 52 -21.71 1.54 -0.86
CA ILE A 52 -21.58 1.07 -2.25
C ILE A 52 -20.38 1.73 -2.93
N ILE A 53 -20.19 3.05 -2.80
CA ILE A 53 -19.04 3.73 -3.38
C ILE A 53 -17.73 3.15 -2.85
N VAL A 54 -17.61 2.96 -1.53
CA VAL A 54 -16.42 2.34 -0.92
C VAL A 54 -16.19 0.94 -1.46
N TRP A 55 -17.25 0.15 -1.58
CA TRP A 55 -17.17 -1.20 -2.13
C TRP A 55 -16.69 -1.19 -3.59
N VAL A 56 -17.22 -0.28 -4.41
CA VAL A 56 -16.79 -0.06 -5.80
C VAL A 56 -15.32 0.36 -5.85
N VAL A 57 -14.90 1.33 -5.04
CA VAL A 57 -13.50 1.77 -4.99
C VAL A 57 -12.58 0.61 -4.59
N ARG A 58 -12.97 -0.14 -3.56
CA ARG A 58 -12.18 -1.27 -3.05
C ARG A 58 -12.04 -2.40 -4.07
N ASN A 59 -13.10 -2.76 -4.78
CA ASN A 59 -13.07 -3.92 -5.68
C ASN A 59 -12.68 -3.56 -7.11
N ILE A 60 -13.06 -2.38 -7.60
CA ILE A 60 -12.81 -1.98 -8.98
C ILE A 60 -11.52 -1.17 -9.07
N VAL A 61 -11.40 -0.08 -8.30
CA VAL A 61 -10.25 0.84 -8.44
C VAL A 61 -8.95 0.19 -7.99
N VAL A 62 -8.94 -0.53 -6.87
CA VAL A 62 -7.73 -1.23 -6.40
C VAL A 62 -7.28 -2.31 -7.39
N GLU A 63 -8.22 -3.05 -7.99
CA GLU A 63 -7.88 -4.12 -8.92
C GLU A 63 -7.39 -3.59 -10.27
N ILE A 64 -8.03 -2.52 -10.77
CA ILE A 64 -7.56 -1.81 -11.97
C ILE A 64 -6.16 -1.25 -11.74
N LEU A 65 -5.92 -0.61 -10.59
CA LEU A 65 -4.59 -0.08 -10.27
C LEU A 65 -3.56 -1.19 -10.13
N ASN A 66 -3.92 -2.34 -9.56
CA ASN A 66 -3.02 -3.49 -9.50
C ASN A 66 -2.65 -3.95 -10.92
N THR A 67 -3.62 -4.07 -11.81
CA THR A 67 -3.43 -4.50 -13.19
C THR A 67 -2.57 -3.53 -13.98
N ILE A 68 -2.93 -2.24 -13.97
CA ILE A 68 -2.17 -1.16 -14.62
C ILE A 68 -0.75 -1.14 -14.11
N CYS A 69 -0.58 -1.29 -12.80
CA CYS A 69 0.71 -1.12 -12.20
C CYS A 69 1.62 -2.33 -12.44
N VAL A 70 1.09 -3.56 -12.47
CA VAL A 70 1.82 -4.74 -13.00
C VAL A 70 2.24 -4.51 -14.45
N PHE A 71 1.33 -4.00 -15.29
CA PHE A 71 1.61 -3.75 -16.70
C PHE A 71 2.71 -2.69 -16.89
N ILE A 72 2.59 -1.52 -16.25
CA ILE A 72 3.59 -0.45 -16.32
C ILE A 72 4.94 -0.93 -15.82
N THR A 73 4.95 -1.66 -14.70
CA THR A 73 6.20 -2.16 -14.13
C THR A 73 6.88 -3.14 -15.09
N TRP A 74 6.11 -4.03 -15.72
CA TRP A 74 6.65 -4.95 -16.71
C TRP A 74 7.21 -4.21 -17.93
N VAL A 75 6.49 -3.23 -18.48
CA VAL A 75 6.92 -2.44 -19.65
C VAL A 75 8.18 -1.64 -19.33
N ILE A 76 8.18 -0.88 -18.23
CA ILE A 76 9.32 -0.05 -17.84
C ILE A 76 10.52 -0.91 -17.48
N GLY A 77 10.31 -2.00 -16.72
CA GLY A 77 11.37 -2.94 -16.35
C GLY A 77 12.02 -3.59 -17.57
N ALA A 78 11.22 -4.02 -18.55
CA ALA A 78 11.72 -4.63 -19.79
C ALA A 78 12.54 -3.64 -20.62
N ILE A 79 12.15 -2.36 -20.65
CA ILE A 79 12.89 -1.31 -21.38
C ILE A 79 14.16 -0.92 -20.65
N LEU A 80 14.10 -0.65 -19.34
CA LEU A 80 15.23 -0.12 -18.57
C LEU A 80 16.33 -1.16 -18.28
N LEU A 81 15.98 -2.44 -18.17
CA LEU A 81 16.96 -3.49 -17.88
C LEU A 81 18.14 -3.54 -18.88
N PRO A 82 17.94 -3.57 -20.21
CA PRO A 82 19.07 -3.59 -21.15
C PRO A 82 19.93 -2.32 -21.08
N PHE A 83 19.33 -1.14 -20.85
CA PHE A 83 20.09 0.10 -20.66
C PHE A 83 20.90 0.08 -19.36
N ALA A 84 20.33 -0.45 -18.28
CA ALA A 84 21.01 -0.56 -16.99
C ALA A 84 22.20 -1.52 -17.05
N VAL A 85 22.05 -2.67 -17.73
CA VAL A 85 23.15 -3.62 -17.95
C VAL A 85 24.27 -3.00 -18.80
N ALA A 86 23.91 -2.29 -19.88
CA ALA A 86 24.88 -1.60 -20.70
C ALA A 86 25.62 -0.50 -19.91
N TYR A 87 24.89 0.24 -19.07
CA TYR A 87 25.47 1.27 -18.23
C TYR A 87 26.42 0.70 -17.17
N ASP A 88 26.02 -0.37 -16.47
CA ASP A 88 26.86 -1.03 -15.48
C ASP A 88 28.15 -1.58 -16.10
N ALA A 89 28.10 -2.08 -17.35
CA ALA A 89 29.27 -2.52 -18.10
C ALA A 89 30.25 -1.38 -18.42
N ILE A 90 29.76 -0.14 -18.58
CA ILE A 90 30.58 1.05 -18.87
C ILE A 90 31.10 1.69 -17.57
N ALA A 91 30.25 1.77 -16.54
CA ALA A 91 30.52 2.52 -15.33
C ALA A 91 31.19 1.68 -14.21
N GLY A 92 31.24 0.35 -14.34
CA GLY A 92 32.05 -0.59 -13.54
C GLY A 92 31.68 -0.75 -12.06
N ASN A 93 31.13 0.28 -11.41
CA ASN A 93 30.80 0.30 -9.98
C ASN A 93 29.36 0.77 -9.71
N SER A 94 28.57 0.95 -10.77
CA SER A 94 27.15 1.27 -10.64
C SER A 94 26.38 -0.04 -10.52
N ASN A 95 25.45 -0.14 -9.58
CA ASN A 95 24.55 -1.28 -9.45
C ASN A 95 23.15 -0.90 -9.97
N VAL A 96 23.10 -0.28 -11.16
CA VAL A 96 21.86 0.26 -11.73
C VAL A 96 20.98 -0.89 -12.18
N ALA A 97 21.55 -1.94 -12.76
CA ALA A 97 20.80 -3.13 -13.15
C ALA A 97 20.18 -3.84 -11.94
N GLY A 98 20.91 -3.89 -10.81
CA GLY A 98 20.39 -4.37 -9.53
C GLY A 98 19.24 -3.50 -9.03
N TRP A 99 19.39 -2.17 -9.08
CA TRP A 99 18.32 -1.24 -8.69
C TRP A 99 17.06 -1.40 -9.56
N VAL A 100 17.20 -1.47 -10.89
CA VAL A 100 16.07 -1.67 -11.81
C VAL A 100 15.39 -3.01 -11.54
N ARG A 101 16.18 -4.07 -11.30
CA ARG A 101 15.65 -5.39 -11.00
C ARG A 101 14.87 -5.38 -9.68
N ASP A 102 15.40 -4.78 -8.63
CA ASP A 102 14.76 -4.71 -7.30
C ASP A 102 13.48 -3.86 -7.30
N TRP A 103 13.46 -2.76 -8.06
CA TRP A 103 12.32 -1.85 -8.11
C TRP A 103 11.18 -2.32 -9.01
N PHE A 104 11.54 -2.94 -10.15
CA PHE A 104 10.58 -3.20 -11.23
C PHE A 104 10.38 -4.70 -11.54
N ILE A 105 11.35 -5.57 -11.33
CA ILE A 105 11.26 -6.94 -11.86
C ILE A 105 11.04 -7.96 -10.75
N GLU A 106 11.79 -7.89 -9.66
CA GLU A 106 11.66 -8.86 -8.59
C GLU A 106 10.37 -8.63 -7.81
N PRO A 107 9.52 -9.67 -7.64
CA PRO A 107 8.42 -9.59 -6.71
C PRO A 107 9.03 -9.38 -5.33
N THR A 108 8.80 -8.20 -4.76
CA THR A 108 9.26 -7.87 -3.41
C THR A 108 8.98 -9.05 -2.46
N LYS A 109 10.05 -9.61 -1.88
CA LYS A 109 10.01 -10.71 -0.91
C LYS A 109 9.27 -10.34 0.38
N ILE A 110 8.84 -9.09 0.49
CA ILE A 110 8.21 -8.51 1.65
C ILE A 110 6.83 -7.99 1.33
N SER A 111 5.98 -7.99 2.34
CA SER A 111 4.59 -7.65 2.24
C SER A 111 4.11 -6.68 3.29
N PHE A 112 4.03 -5.38 2.95
CA PHE A 112 3.42 -4.39 3.84
C PHE A 112 1.97 -4.75 4.21
N VAL A 113 1.67 -4.63 5.51
CA VAL A 113 0.38 -4.89 6.15
C VAL A 113 -0.19 -3.61 6.74
N SER A 114 0.51 -3.01 7.72
CA SER A 114 0.01 -1.87 8.47
C SER A 114 1.12 -0.84 8.77
N LYS A 115 0.72 0.39 9.05
CA LYS A 115 1.53 1.52 9.51
C LYS A 115 0.68 2.16 10.60
N GLU A 116 1.22 2.20 11.79
CA GLU A 116 0.58 2.74 12.97
C GLU A 116 1.50 3.83 13.54
N ASP A 117 0.93 4.87 14.15
CA ASP A 117 1.73 5.87 14.84
C ASP A 117 2.37 5.26 16.08
N ASP A 118 3.67 5.51 16.29
CA ASP A 118 4.34 5.03 17.50
C ASP A 118 3.92 5.90 18.71
N PRO A 119 3.21 5.35 19.71
CA PRO A 119 2.79 6.12 20.88
C PRO A 119 3.98 6.61 21.74
N ASN A 120 5.15 6.00 21.59
CA ASN A 120 6.33 6.31 22.40
C ASN A 120 7.28 7.31 21.73
N LYS A 121 7.15 7.55 20.42
CA LYS A 121 8.07 8.40 19.66
C LYS A 121 7.31 9.28 18.66
N PRO A 122 7.18 10.59 18.94
CA PRO A 122 6.54 11.50 18.00
C PRO A 122 7.36 11.56 16.70
N LYS A 123 6.68 11.44 15.55
CA LYS A 123 7.23 11.40 14.18
C LYS A 123 7.85 10.07 13.73
N SER A 124 7.59 8.98 14.44
CA SER A 124 7.93 7.65 13.95
C SER A 124 6.69 6.76 13.85
N PHE A 125 6.73 5.80 12.93
CA PHE A 125 5.62 4.91 12.67
C PHE A 125 6.09 3.45 12.80
N ILE A 126 5.21 2.62 13.32
CA ILE A 126 5.37 1.17 13.40
C ILE A 126 4.81 0.58 12.12
N TYR A 127 5.68 0.06 11.27
CA TYR A 127 5.33 -0.59 10.01
C TYR A 127 5.33 -2.10 10.19
N THR A 128 4.23 -2.77 9.86
CA THR A 128 4.13 -4.23 9.86
C THR A 128 4.29 -4.76 8.45
N PHE A 129 5.19 -5.72 8.28
CA PHE A 129 5.49 -6.40 7.04
C PHE A 129 5.36 -7.92 7.20
N ILE A 130 5.14 -8.63 6.10
CA ILE A 130 5.15 -10.10 5.99
C ILE A 130 6.31 -10.49 5.08
N CYS A 131 7.27 -11.28 5.52
CA CYS A 131 8.18 -11.91 4.58
C CYS A 131 7.38 -12.96 3.79
N ASN A 132 7.26 -12.82 2.48
CA ASN A 132 6.46 -13.74 1.64
C ASN A 132 7.07 -15.15 1.56
N CYS A 133 8.36 -15.31 1.86
CA CYS A 133 9.07 -16.58 1.76
C CYS A 133 8.68 -17.55 2.88
N ASP A 134 8.61 -17.06 4.12
CA ASP A 134 8.26 -17.84 5.32
C ASP A 134 6.89 -17.46 5.90
N LYS A 135 6.19 -16.51 5.25
CA LYS A 135 4.92 -15.91 5.69
C LYS A 135 4.98 -15.31 7.10
N THR A 136 6.18 -14.94 7.59
CA THR A 136 6.33 -14.37 8.93
C THR A 136 5.98 -12.88 8.94
N THR A 137 5.14 -12.48 9.90
CA THR A 137 4.83 -11.07 10.18
C THR A 137 5.86 -10.49 11.15
N PHE A 138 6.37 -9.31 10.86
CA PHE A 138 7.26 -8.57 11.75
C PHE A 138 6.98 -7.07 11.63
N SER A 139 7.31 -6.32 12.68
CA SER A 139 7.11 -4.87 12.71
C SER A 139 8.44 -4.14 12.87
N VAL A 140 8.63 -3.07 12.13
CA VAL A 140 9.81 -2.20 12.19
C VAL A 140 9.37 -0.78 12.48
N ASN A 141 10.12 -0.10 13.34
CA ASN A 141 9.90 1.31 13.62
C ASN A 141 10.78 2.15 12.68
N ALA A 142 10.18 3.11 11.97
CA ALA A 142 10.90 3.98 11.06
C ALA A 142 10.26 5.37 10.97
N SER A 143 11.05 6.35 10.57
CA SER A 143 10.60 7.75 10.41
C SER A 143 9.85 7.99 9.10
N ASN A 144 10.14 7.19 8.07
CA ASN A 144 9.54 7.30 6.75
C ASN A 144 9.41 5.93 6.08
N ASP A 145 8.59 5.89 5.02
CA ASP A 145 8.24 4.66 4.32
C ASP A 145 9.47 4.01 3.63
N VAL A 146 10.43 4.83 3.18
CA VAL A 146 11.66 4.38 2.50
C VAL A 146 12.59 3.65 3.47
N GLU A 147 12.78 4.21 4.67
CA GLU A 147 13.58 3.64 5.74
C GLU A 147 12.95 2.35 6.27
N ALA A 148 11.63 2.35 6.51
CA ALA A 148 10.88 1.17 6.94
C ALA A 148 11.09 0.00 5.98
N GLN A 149 11.03 0.30 4.69
CA GLN A 149 11.17 -0.68 3.63
C GLN A 149 12.60 -1.21 3.53
N LYS A 150 13.62 -0.36 3.67
CA LYS A 150 15.01 -0.80 3.69
C LYS A 150 15.28 -1.75 4.87
N LEU A 151 14.75 -1.43 6.04
CA LEU A 151 14.83 -2.28 7.23
C LEU A 151 14.11 -3.61 7.00
N ALA A 152 12.92 -3.58 6.42
CA ALA A 152 12.14 -4.79 6.11
C ALA A 152 12.84 -5.69 5.09
N THR A 153 13.40 -5.12 4.03
CA THR A 153 14.17 -5.87 3.03
C THR A 153 15.41 -6.51 3.66
N ASN A 154 16.16 -5.76 4.47
CA ASN A 154 17.33 -6.31 5.16
C ASN A 154 16.96 -7.43 6.14
N TYR A 155 15.80 -7.34 6.80
CA TYR A 155 15.30 -8.37 7.70
C TYR A 155 14.89 -9.66 6.97
N CYS A 156 14.21 -9.55 5.82
CA CYS A 156 13.80 -10.72 5.05
C CYS A 156 14.91 -11.30 4.15
N LYS A 157 15.95 -10.52 3.82
CA LYS A 157 17.05 -10.93 2.94
C LYS A 157 17.79 -12.20 3.37
N PRO A 158 18.02 -12.52 4.67
CA PRO A 158 18.62 -13.78 5.07
C PRO A 158 17.61 -14.94 5.22
N ARG A 159 16.31 -14.65 5.24
CA ARG A 159 15.22 -15.64 5.36
C ARG A 159 14.67 -16.10 4.01
N CYS A 160 15.16 -15.46 2.97
CA CYS A 160 14.90 -15.64 1.57
C CYS A 160 16.26 -15.53 0.85
#